data_AF-A0A953W218-F1
#
_entry.id   AF-A0A953W218-F1
#
_cell.length_a   1.000
_cell.length_b   1.000
_cell.length_c   1.000
_cell.angle_alpha   90.00
_cell.angle_beta   90.00
_cell.angle_gamma   90.00
#
_symmetry.space_group_name_H-M   'P 1'
#
loop_
_entity.id
_entity.type
_entity.pdbx_description
1 polymer ?
#
loop_
_entity_poly.entity_id
_entity_poly.type
_entity_poly.pdbx_seq_one_letter_code
_entity_poly.pdbx_strand_id
1 'polypeptide(L)'
;MTDQTSGEERVIRLASIVSIDIVGFSTMSERDQRNAARKVENLRARIERVAVANGGRLFNTAGDGFMLEFASAGQALGATQELLDKRSKGEPPIRVGAHVGDVIVTATDDLLGHGVNVAARLQELAEPRTALVSSEFRSMARNSPQSAFQSKGQKPLENIDQRVQTFEILSKRQKFARSSRRIGSMALAAAVLGVLAYFSPQLYSIGMEYWRNRPQPAAEQSQANTEQAAATPAETPASPTEDSPTRVPGYAFSDCTGCPEMTVLAGGLFVMGSPDNEPGRGRDEGPQREVSVTPFAMGKYEVTFAQWDACLAGGGCNGYSPPDAGWGRGDRPVTGVSSKDAQAYVNWLNAQVGGTSYRLPSEAEWEYAARAGQAAAYAFGARVTQTEATLHARQTTPVGAHAPNAFGIYDMHGNAGELVEDCYAANYDLAPIDGVAVEADECGRRVYRGGSYNDQAPVLRAAARRSTEPTSRTQGIGFRVARSLD
;
A
#
# COMPACT_ATOMS: atom_id res chain seq x y z
N MET A 1 3.43 32.20 -46.43
CA MET A 1 3.78 31.89 -45.03
C MET A 1 2.96 30.67 -44.66
N THR A 2 3.48 29.49 -44.98
CA THR A 2 2.90 28.20 -44.59
C THR A 2 3.85 27.61 -43.57
N ASP A 3 3.38 27.58 -42.34
CA ASP A 3 4.03 27.01 -41.17
C ASP A 3 4.25 25.51 -41.41
N GLN A 4 5.52 25.10 -41.48
CA GLN A 4 5.93 23.69 -41.52
C GLN A 4 6.41 23.31 -40.12
N THR A 5 5.50 22.83 -39.28
CA THR A 5 5.85 21.99 -38.14
C THR A 5 5.61 20.53 -38.53
N SER A 6 6.62 19.92 -39.16
CA SER A 6 6.72 18.47 -39.25
C SER A 6 6.96 17.92 -37.85
N GLY A 7 5.92 17.40 -37.20
CA GLY A 7 6.07 16.66 -35.96
C GLY A 7 6.81 15.35 -36.25
N GLU A 8 8.11 15.29 -35.92
CA GLU A 8 8.81 14.03 -35.78
C GLU A 8 8.08 13.18 -34.74
N GLU A 9 7.60 12.02 -35.17
CA GLU A 9 6.92 11.04 -34.33
C GLU A 9 7.91 10.52 -33.27
N ARG A 10 7.78 11.02 -32.05
CA ARG A 10 8.64 10.62 -30.92
C ARG A 10 8.29 9.21 -30.50
N VAL A 11 9.17 8.26 -30.81
CA VAL A 11 8.97 6.83 -30.49
C VAL A 11 9.17 6.61 -28.99
N ILE A 12 8.08 6.30 -28.29
CA ILE A 12 8.10 5.84 -26.89
C ILE A 12 8.31 4.32 -26.89
N ARG A 13 9.24 3.83 -26.08
CA ARG A 13 9.43 2.40 -25.85
C ARG A 13 9.87 2.09 -24.44
N LEU A 14 9.59 0.87 -24.01
CA LEU A 14 10.07 0.36 -22.73
C LEU A 14 11.57 0.05 -22.80
N ALA A 15 12.34 0.50 -21.81
CA ALA A 15 13.77 0.21 -21.70
C ALA A 15 14.18 -0.05 -20.25
N SER A 16 15.24 -0.84 -20.07
CA SER A 16 15.88 -1.03 -18.76
C SER A 16 17.05 -0.05 -18.63
N ILE A 17 16.93 0.91 -17.72
CA ILE A 17 17.92 1.99 -17.54
C ILE A 17 18.74 1.73 -16.27
N VAL A 18 20.05 1.90 -16.38
CA VAL A 18 21.00 1.83 -15.26
C VAL A 18 21.78 3.15 -15.19
N SER A 19 21.71 3.81 -14.04
CA SER A 19 22.46 5.02 -13.71
C SER A 19 23.58 4.70 -12.73
N ILE A 20 24.79 5.24 -12.97
CA ILE A 20 25.98 4.99 -12.15
C ILE A 20 26.64 6.31 -11.81
N ASP A 21 27.00 6.49 -10.53
CA ASP A 21 27.78 7.63 -10.06
C ASP A 21 29.04 7.18 -9.31
N ILE A 22 30.07 8.02 -9.37
CA ILE A 22 31.36 7.83 -8.70
C ILE A 22 31.33 8.50 -7.33
N VAL A 23 31.41 7.69 -6.27
CA VAL A 23 31.35 8.20 -4.90
C VAL A 23 32.58 9.06 -4.59
N GLY A 24 32.33 10.33 -4.27
CA GLY A 24 33.37 11.31 -3.89
C GLY A 24 34.14 11.91 -5.07
N PHE A 25 33.58 11.89 -6.28
CA PHE A 25 34.24 12.41 -7.48
C PHE A 25 34.74 13.84 -7.35
N SER A 26 33.90 14.78 -6.88
CA SER A 26 34.26 16.20 -6.74
C SER A 26 35.48 16.40 -5.86
N THR A 27 35.53 15.73 -4.70
CA THR A 27 36.68 15.78 -3.77
C THR A 27 37.96 15.17 -4.34
N MET A 28 37.85 14.22 -5.28
CA MET A 28 39.00 13.60 -5.93
C MET A 28 39.54 14.47 -7.06
N SER A 29 38.65 15.11 -7.81
CA SER A 29 38.97 16.06 -8.88
C SER A 29 39.68 17.29 -8.32
N GLU A 30 39.22 17.83 -7.18
CA GLU A 30 39.85 18.98 -6.51
C GLU A 30 41.28 18.71 -6.02
N ARG A 31 41.56 17.48 -5.55
CA ARG A 31 42.87 17.12 -5.01
C ARG A 31 43.89 16.79 -6.10
N ASP A 32 43.47 16.13 -7.17
CA ASP A 32 44.35 15.68 -8.27
C ASP A 32 43.53 15.41 -9.54
N GLN A 33 43.33 16.46 -10.34
CA GLN A 33 42.55 16.41 -11.58
C GLN A 33 43.06 15.34 -12.56
N ARG A 34 44.38 15.18 -12.69
CA ARG A 34 44.98 14.23 -13.65
C ARG A 34 44.71 12.78 -13.25
N ASN A 35 44.79 12.48 -11.97
CA ASN A 35 44.51 11.14 -11.44
C ASN A 35 43.02 10.84 -11.42
N ALA A 36 42.17 11.82 -11.12
CA ALA A 36 40.72 11.70 -11.22
C ALA A 36 40.29 11.39 -12.67
N ALA A 37 40.78 12.15 -13.65
CA ALA A 37 40.50 11.91 -15.08
C ALA A 37 40.92 10.50 -15.53
N ARG A 38 42.13 10.06 -15.17
CA ARG A 38 42.59 8.69 -15.49
C ARG A 38 41.72 7.60 -14.85
N LYS A 39 41.23 7.82 -13.62
CA LYS A 39 40.34 6.85 -12.95
C LYS A 39 38.95 6.81 -13.59
N VAL A 40 38.41 7.95 -13.99
CA VAL A 40 37.14 8.04 -14.73
C VAL A 40 37.26 7.34 -16.08
N GLU A 41 38.33 7.59 -16.83
CA GLU A 41 38.55 6.97 -18.14
C GLU A 41 38.65 5.44 -18.05
N ASN A 42 39.43 4.94 -17.08
CA ASN A 42 39.54 3.50 -16.83
C ASN A 42 38.21 2.87 -16.40
N LEU A 43 37.43 3.59 -15.58
CA LEU A 43 36.09 3.14 -15.17
C LEU A 43 35.12 3.14 -16.35
N ARG A 44 35.13 4.20 -17.18
CA ARG A 44 34.32 4.30 -18.41
C ARG A 44 34.59 3.13 -19.34
N ALA A 45 35.85 2.85 -19.64
CA ALA A 45 36.24 1.72 -20.48
C ALA A 45 35.85 0.36 -19.88
N ARG A 46 35.72 0.24 -18.55
CA ARG A 46 35.17 -0.96 -17.91
C ARG A 46 33.65 -1.02 -18.07
N ILE A 47 32.96 0.08 -17.80
CA ILE A 47 31.50 0.19 -17.92
C ILE A 47 31.05 -0.16 -19.34
N GLU A 48 31.67 0.43 -20.36
CA GLU A 48 31.34 0.16 -21.77
C GLU A 48 31.55 -1.31 -22.13
N ARG A 49 32.67 -1.91 -21.72
CA ARG A 49 32.92 -3.34 -21.95
C ARG A 49 31.87 -4.23 -21.27
N VAL A 50 31.49 -3.93 -20.02
CA VAL A 50 30.48 -4.72 -19.29
C VAL A 50 29.10 -4.51 -19.90
N ALA A 51 28.77 -3.29 -20.33
CA ALA A 51 27.52 -2.98 -21.00
C ALA A 51 27.36 -3.84 -22.27
N VAL A 52 28.35 -3.79 -23.17
CA VAL A 52 28.33 -4.53 -24.43
C VAL A 52 28.30 -6.05 -24.19
N ALA A 53 29.09 -6.55 -23.23
CA ALA A 53 29.11 -7.98 -22.90
C ALA A 53 27.75 -8.49 -22.38
N ASN A 54 26.92 -7.62 -21.81
CA ASN A 54 25.59 -7.95 -21.31
C ASN A 54 24.47 -7.49 -22.27
N GLY A 55 24.79 -7.09 -23.51
CA GLY A 55 23.79 -6.69 -24.51
C GLY A 55 23.16 -5.32 -24.28
N GLY A 56 23.89 -4.42 -23.60
CA GLY A 56 23.51 -3.02 -23.44
C GLY A 56 24.52 -2.06 -24.05
N ARG A 57 24.25 -0.76 -23.90
CA ARG A 57 25.11 0.31 -24.39
C ARG A 57 25.14 1.49 -23.43
N LEU A 58 26.21 2.27 -23.50
CA LEU A 58 26.29 3.59 -22.89
C LEU A 58 25.65 4.59 -23.87
N PHE A 59 24.67 5.37 -23.43
CA PHE A 59 23.98 6.32 -24.32
C PHE A 59 24.14 7.78 -23.89
N ASN A 60 24.51 8.09 -22.64
CA ASN A 60 24.77 9.47 -22.24
C ASN A 60 25.94 9.56 -21.24
N THR A 61 26.74 10.62 -21.37
CA THR A 61 27.85 10.98 -20.46
C THR A 61 27.92 12.47 -20.12
N ALA A 62 26.89 13.25 -20.43
CA ALA A 62 26.85 14.67 -20.07
C ALA A 62 26.40 14.83 -18.60
N GLY A 63 27.38 14.75 -17.68
CA GLY A 63 27.19 14.93 -16.24
C GLY A 63 28.21 14.13 -15.41
N ASP A 64 28.07 14.12 -14.09
CA ASP A 64 28.97 13.41 -13.16
C ASP A 64 28.74 11.88 -13.09
N GLY A 65 27.84 11.32 -13.92
CA GLY A 65 27.46 9.90 -13.91
C GLY A 65 27.38 9.26 -15.30
N PHE A 66 27.27 7.92 -15.33
CA PHE A 66 27.15 7.10 -16.55
C PHE A 66 25.73 6.54 -16.68
N MET A 67 25.16 6.64 -17.88
CA MET A 67 23.81 6.13 -18.18
C MET A 67 23.86 5.01 -19.23
N LEU A 68 23.32 3.86 -18.83
CA LEU A 68 23.29 2.65 -19.65
C LEU A 68 21.86 2.23 -19.95
N GLU A 69 21.70 1.64 -21.13
CA GLU A 69 20.46 1.03 -21.58
C GLU A 69 20.65 -0.46 -21.86
N PHE A 70 19.63 -1.26 -21.51
CA PHE A 70 19.51 -2.67 -21.86
C PHE A 70 18.10 -2.99 -22.39
N ALA A 71 18.02 -3.97 -23.28
CA ALA A 71 16.76 -4.48 -23.81
C ALA A 71 15.93 -5.27 -22.77
N SER A 72 16.56 -5.72 -21.68
CA SER A 72 15.86 -6.44 -20.60
C SER A 72 16.46 -6.18 -19.22
N ALA A 73 15.61 -6.31 -18.18
CA ALA A 73 16.02 -6.15 -16.79
C ALA A 73 17.03 -7.22 -16.34
N GLY A 74 16.97 -8.42 -16.93
CA GLY A 74 17.93 -9.49 -16.65
C GLY A 74 19.34 -9.17 -17.12
N GLN A 75 19.48 -8.58 -18.31
CA GLN A 75 20.76 -8.10 -18.84
C GLN A 75 21.33 -6.95 -18.01
N ALA A 76 20.47 -5.98 -17.68
CA ALA A 76 20.84 -4.86 -16.81
C ALA A 76 21.31 -5.33 -15.43
N LEU A 77 20.66 -6.36 -14.87
CA LEU A 77 21.04 -6.96 -13.59
C LEU A 77 22.39 -7.67 -13.68
N GLY A 78 22.64 -8.44 -14.73
CA GLY A 78 23.92 -9.10 -14.97
C GLY A 78 25.08 -8.11 -15.03
N ALA A 79 24.91 -7.03 -15.81
CA ALA A 79 25.87 -5.94 -15.90
C ALA A 79 26.11 -5.27 -14.54
N THR A 80 25.03 -4.98 -13.80
CA THR A 80 25.10 -4.35 -12.47
C THR A 80 25.87 -5.23 -11.47
N GLN A 81 25.58 -6.53 -11.43
CA GLN A 81 26.28 -7.47 -10.56
C GLN A 81 27.77 -7.58 -10.90
N GLU A 82 28.11 -7.63 -12.19
CA GLU A 82 29.50 -7.68 -12.65
C GLU A 82 30.28 -6.41 -12.26
N LEU A 83 29.68 -5.23 -12.42
CA LEU A 83 30.28 -3.95 -12.05
C LEU A 83 30.57 -3.87 -10.55
N LEU A 84 29.66 -4.37 -9.71
CA LEU A 84 29.80 -4.40 -8.25
C LEU A 84 30.79 -5.48 -7.76
N ASP A 85 30.76 -6.69 -8.34
CA ASP A 85 31.57 -7.83 -7.87
C ASP A 85 33.03 -7.80 -8.40
N LYS A 86 33.25 -7.41 -9.67
CA LYS A 86 34.56 -7.49 -10.35
C LYS A 86 35.33 -6.16 -10.37
N ARG A 87 35.35 -5.43 -9.25
CA ARG A 87 36.07 -4.14 -9.12
C ARG A 87 37.60 -4.33 -9.15
N SER A 88 38.30 -3.50 -9.92
CA SER A 88 39.77 -3.49 -9.95
C SER A 88 40.37 -2.77 -8.72
N LYS A 89 41.59 -3.17 -8.32
CA LYS A 89 42.30 -2.53 -7.20
C LYS A 89 42.66 -1.09 -7.59
N GLY A 90 42.21 -0.11 -6.81
CA GLY A 90 42.45 1.33 -7.07
C GLY A 90 41.33 2.07 -7.80
N GLU A 91 40.31 1.35 -8.29
CA GLU A 91 39.12 1.93 -8.91
C GLU A 91 38.23 2.65 -7.87
N PRO A 92 37.62 3.81 -8.16
CA PRO A 92 36.76 4.45 -7.17
C PRO A 92 35.49 3.62 -6.85
N PRO A 93 34.88 3.81 -5.67
CA PRO A 93 33.59 3.19 -5.38
C PRO A 93 32.49 3.83 -6.23
N ILE A 94 31.52 3.02 -6.66
CA ILE A 94 30.35 3.47 -7.42
C ILE A 94 29.07 3.23 -6.64
N ARG A 95 28.03 3.99 -6.94
CA ARG A 95 26.64 3.73 -6.52
C ARG A 95 25.78 3.62 -7.77
N VAL A 96 24.78 2.73 -7.75
CA VAL A 96 24.03 2.35 -8.96
C VAL A 96 22.53 2.43 -8.70
N GLY A 97 21.77 2.92 -9.68
CA GLY A 97 20.31 2.96 -9.69
C GLY A 97 19.78 2.27 -10.94
N ALA A 98 18.76 1.42 -10.83
CA ALA A 98 18.18 0.77 -12.01
C ALA A 98 16.65 0.72 -11.99
N HIS A 99 16.04 0.94 -13.15
CA HIS A 99 14.59 1.00 -13.35
C HIS A 99 14.19 0.48 -14.73
N VAL A 100 12.94 0.03 -14.86
CA VAL A 100 12.34 -0.31 -16.16
C VAL A 100 11.13 0.57 -16.36
N GLY A 101 11.12 1.34 -17.45
CA GLY A 101 10.05 2.27 -17.75
C GLY A 101 10.13 2.83 -19.15
N ASP A 102 9.16 3.66 -19.49
CA ASP A 102 9.06 4.26 -20.82
C ASP A 102 10.12 5.35 -21.02
N VAL A 103 10.74 5.31 -22.20
CA VAL A 103 11.73 6.28 -22.66
C VAL A 103 11.42 6.75 -24.08
N ILE A 104 11.82 7.98 -24.36
CA ILE A 104 11.73 8.64 -25.66
C ILE A 104 13.13 8.64 -26.26
N VAL A 105 13.26 8.11 -27.48
CA VAL A 105 14.51 8.16 -28.24
C VAL A 105 14.63 9.51 -28.95
N THR A 106 15.77 10.19 -28.80
CA THR A 106 16.05 11.46 -29.48
C THR A 106 16.66 11.24 -30.87
N ALA A 107 16.72 12.30 -31.68
CA ALA A 107 17.45 12.28 -32.97
C ALA A 107 18.96 12.00 -32.83
N THR A 108 19.53 12.18 -31.62
CA THR A 108 20.92 11.84 -31.27
C THR A 108 21.10 10.42 -30.76
N ASP A 109 20.04 9.60 -30.77
CA ASP A 109 20.01 8.23 -30.21
C ASP A 109 20.25 8.19 -28.68
N ASP A 110 19.97 9.31 -28.01
CA ASP A 110 19.89 9.42 -26.56
C ASP A 110 18.49 9.02 -26.07
N LEU A 111 18.38 8.74 -24.77
CA LEU A 111 17.11 8.41 -24.12
C LEU A 111 16.76 9.49 -23.11
N LEU A 112 15.51 9.97 -23.18
CA LEU A 112 14.94 10.92 -22.24
C LEU A 112 13.59 10.40 -21.73
N GLY A 113 13.13 10.92 -20.60
CA GLY A 113 11.81 10.62 -20.08
C GLY A 113 11.81 10.07 -18.65
N HIS A 114 10.63 9.65 -18.21
CA HIS A 114 10.38 9.28 -16.82
C HIS A 114 11.29 8.13 -16.35
N GLY A 115 11.50 7.10 -17.16
CA GLY A 115 12.31 5.95 -16.77
C GLY A 115 13.79 6.29 -16.49
N VAL A 116 14.33 7.27 -17.22
CA VAL A 116 15.71 7.77 -17.04
C VAL A 116 15.85 8.54 -15.72
N ASN A 117 14.86 9.39 -15.40
CA ASN A 117 14.84 10.18 -14.18
C ASN A 117 14.75 9.29 -12.93
N VAL A 118 13.87 8.27 -12.94
CA VAL A 118 13.73 7.34 -11.82
C VAL A 118 15.04 6.58 -11.56
N ALA A 119 15.73 6.10 -12.60
CA ALA A 119 17.00 5.41 -12.45
C ALA A 119 18.09 6.29 -11.81
N ALA A 120 18.20 7.55 -12.23
CA ALA A 120 19.16 8.51 -11.67
C ALA A 120 18.87 8.80 -10.18
N ARG A 121 17.59 8.93 -9.81
CA ARG A 121 17.21 9.17 -8.41
C ARG A 121 17.45 7.96 -7.51
N LEU A 122 17.19 6.76 -8.00
CA LEU A 122 17.56 5.53 -7.29
C LEU A 122 19.07 5.44 -7.06
N GLN A 123 19.87 5.89 -8.04
CA GLN A 123 21.33 5.96 -7.92
C GLN A 123 21.75 6.94 -6.83
N GLU A 124 21.11 8.11 -6.72
CA GLU A 124 21.45 9.11 -5.69
C GLU A 124 21.25 8.55 -4.27
N LEU A 125 20.20 7.75 -4.11
CA LEU A 125 19.83 7.12 -2.83
C LEU A 125 20.59 5.84 -2.50
N ALA A 126 21.32 5.28 -3.46
CA ALA A 126 22.09 4.07 -3.26
C ALA A 126 23.29 4.32 -2.34
N GLU A 127 23.54 3.38 -1.41
CA GLU A 127 24.73 3.43 -0.57
C GLU A 127 25.99 3.16 -1.44
N PRO A 128 27.17 3.65 -1.03
CA PRO A 128 28.40 3.34 -1.75
C PRO A 128 28.59 1.83 -1.93
N ARG A 129 28.86 1.42 -3.17
CA ARG A 129 29.13 0.02 -3.58
C ARG A 129 27.90 -0.87 -3.55
N THR A 130 26.71 -0.29 -3.60
CA THR A 130 25.46 -1.03 -3.75
C THR A 130 24.69 -0.52 -4.97
N ALA A 131 23.73 -1.32 -5.42
CA ALA A 131 22.76 -0.89 -6.42
C ALA A 131 21.37 -0.86 -5.79
N LEU A 132 20.61 0.17 -6.11
CA LEU A 132 19.23 0.35 -5.70
C LEU A 132 18.33 0.23 -6.92
N VAL A 133 17.36 -0.67 -6.90
CA VAL A 133 16.48 -0.92 -8.05
C VAL A 133 15.02 -0.77 -7.70
N SER A 134 14.19 -0.43 -8.69
CA SER A 134 12.74 -0.34 -8.51
C SER A 134 12.05 -1.72 -8.44
N SER A 135 10.79 -1.71 -8.01
CA SER A 135 9.88 -2.86 -8.07
C SER A 135 9.71 -3.42 -9.48
N GLU A 136 9.55 -2.55 -10.48
CA GLU A 136 9.36 -2.90 -11.89
C GLU A 136 10.60 -3.62 -12.42
N PHE A 137 11.78 -3.08 -12.11
CA PHE A 137 13.05 -3.71 -12.48
C PHE A 137 13.20 -5.10 -11.86
N ARG A 138 12.88 -5.25 -10.57
CA ARG A 138 12.91 -6.56 -9.89
C ARG A 138 11.92 -7.54 -10.51
N SER A 139 10.69 -7.10 -10.79
CA SER A 139 9.62 -7.93 -11.34
C SER A 139 9.95 -8.45 -12.75
N MET A 140 10.68 -7.66 -13.54
CA MET A 140 11.06 -8.04 -14.90
C MET A 140 12.37 -8.83 -14.97
N ALA A 141 13.19 -8.85 -13.91
CA ALA A 141 14.42 -9.63 -13.83
C ALA A 141 14.21 -11.12 -13.43
N ARG A 142 13.14 -11.76 -13.96
CA ARG A 142 12.55 -13.04 -13.49
C ARG A 142 13.50 -14.25 -13.46
N ASN A 143 14.56 -14.26 -14.27
CA ASN A 143 15.50 -15.39 -14.37
C ASN A 143 16.72 -15.28 -13.44
N SER A 144 16.77 -14.30 -12.54
CA SER A 144 17.87 -14.17 -11.59
C SER A 144 17.52 -14.68 -10.19
N PRO A 145 18.49 -15.23 -9.45
CA PRO A 145 18.24 -15.75 -8.11
C PRO A 145 17.61 -14.66 -7.23
N GLN A 146 16.40 -14.91 -6.72
CA GLN A 146 15.68 -13.98 -5.82
C GLN A 146 16.52 -13.56 -4.60
N SER A 147 17.53 -14.35 -4.24
CA SER A 147 18.51 -14.07 -3.19
C SER A 147 19.44 -12.88 -3.49
N ALA A 148 19.40 -12.29 -4.69
CA ALA A 148 20.18 -11.12 -5.07
C ALA A 148 19.63 -9.80 -4.51
N PHE A 149 18.35 -9.76 -4.14
CA PHE A 149 17.64 -8.54 -3.77
C PHE A 149 17.30 -8.51 -2.28
N GLN A 150 17.78 -7.50 -1.57
CA GLN A 150 17.38 -7.21 -0.19
C GLN A 150 16.45 -5.99 -0.19
N SER A 151 15.23 -6.13 0.35
CA SER A 151 14.34 -4.98 0.50
C SER A 151 14.96 -3.92 1.41
N LYS A 152 14.94 -2.65 0.97
CA LYS A 152 15.39 -1.48 1.75
C LYS A 152 14.25 -0.55 2.16
N GLY A 153 13.00 -0.93 1.87
CA GLY A 153 11.84 -0.09 2.09
C GLY A 153 11.70 1.01 1.03
N GLN A 154 10.79 1.94 1.29
CA GLN A 154 10.57 3.10 0.43
C GLN A 154 11.63 4.17 0.72
N LYS A 155 12.13 4.82 -0.32
CA LYS A 155 12.92 6.04 -0.18
C LYS A 155 12.24 7.16 -0.97
N PRO A 156 12.07 8.36 -0.38
CA PRO A 156 11.51 9.49 -1.11
C PRO A 156 12.46 9.88 -2.24
N LEU A 157 11.94 10.05 -3.45
CA LEU A 157 12.65 10.72 -4.54
C LEU A 157 12.21 12.19 -4.50
N GLU A 158 13.14 13.12 -4.23
CA GLU A 158 12.80 14.54 -4.22
C GLU A 158 12.24 14.97 -5.60
N ASN A 159 11.12 15.71 -5.59
CA ASN A 159 10.43 16.29 -6.75
C ASN A 159 9.75 15.32 -7.73
N ILE A 160 9.34 14.13 -7.28
CA ILE A 160 8.29 13.31 -7.92
C ILE A 160 7.37 12.79 -6.81
N ASP A 161 6.06 12.94 -6.95
CA ASP A 161 5.03 12.46 -5.99
C ASP A 161 4.93 10.91 -5.88
N GLN A 162 5.93 10.16 -6.35
CA GLN A 162 5.98 8.70 -6.30
C GLN A 162 7.08 8.21 -5.36
N ARG A 163 6.67 7.45 -4.34
CA ARG A 163 7.57 6.65 -3.52
C ARG A 163 7.88 5.34 -4.25
N VAL A 164 9.12 5.20 -4.73
CA VAL A 164 9.54 3.97 -5.43
C VAL A 164 10.00 2.95 -4.38
N GLN A 165 9.44 1.74 -4.40
CA GLN A 165 9.94 0.65 -3.55
C GLN A 165 11.31 0.23 -4.04
N THR A 166 12.27 0.21 -3.13
CA THR A 166 13.66 0.00 -3.51
C THR A 166 14.24 -1.31 -2.98
N PHE A 167 14.99 -2.00 -3.85
CA PHE A 167 15.69 -3.23 -3.53
C PHE A 167 17.18 -3.01 -3.70
N GLU A 168 17.94 -3.40 -2.68
CA GLU A 168 19.40 -3.37 -2.73
C GLU A 168 19.95 -4.65 -3.33
N ILE A 169 20.81 -4.53 -4.33
CA ILE A 169 21.64 -5.63 -4.82
C ILE A 169 22.97 -5.60 -4.08
N LEU A 170 23.27 -6.68 -3.35
CA LEU A 170 24.50 -6.84 -2.59
C LEU A 170 25.54 -7.69 -3.34
N SER A 171 26.81 -7.26 -3.25
CA SER A 171 27.94 -8.07 -3.70
C SER A 171 28.05 -9.41 -2.94
N LYS A 172 28.62 -10.44 -3.57
CA LYS A 172 28.83 -11.75 -2.94
C LYS A 172 29.65 -11.66 -1.63
N ARG A 173 30.62 -10.74 -1.57
CA ARG A 173 31.46 -10.52 -0.38
C ARG A 173 30.68 -9.94 0.81
N GLN A 174 29.71 -9.06 0.56
CA GLN A 174 28.89 -8.48 1.64
C GLN A 174 27.88 -9.49 2.22
N LYS A 175 27.35 -10.40 1.39
CA LYS A 175 26.48 -11.50 1.88
C LYS A 175 27.21 -12.40 2.88
N PHE A 176 28.47 -12.73 2.60
CA PHE A 176 29.29 -13.56 3.48
C PHE A 176 29.59 -12.87 4.83
N ALA A 177 29.93 -11.58 4.81
CA ALA A 177 30.24 -10.81 6.03
C ALA A 177 29.05 -10.62 6.98
N ARG A 178 27.80 -10.55 6.46
CA ARG A 178 26.59 -10.43 7.30
C ARG A 178 26.13 -11.78 7.87
N SER A 179 26.39 -12.89 7.18
CA SER A 179 26.04 -14.23 7.67
C SER A 179 26.85 -14.64 8.92
N SER A 180 28.14 -14.28 8.98
CA SER A 180 29.00 -14.61 10.14
C SER A 180 28.61 -13.87 11.43
N ARG A 181 27.99 -12.68 11.34
CA ARG A 181 27.52 -11.90 12.50
C ARG A 181 26.32 -12.52 13.23
N ARG A 182 25.46 -13.29 12.55
CA ARG A 182 24.28 -13.94 13.17
C ARG A 182 24.65 -15.11 14.08
N ILE A 183 25.79 -15.77 13.84
CA ILE A 183 26.26 -16.91 14.63
C ILE A 183 26.84 -16.45 15.98
N GLY A 184 27.54 -15.31 16.00
CA GLY A 184 28.11 -14.75 17.24
C GLY A 184 27.06 -14.25 18.24
N SER A 185 25.92 -13.74 17.77
CA SER A 185 24.86 -13.23 18.65
C SER A 185 24.08 -14.32 19.40
N MET A 186 23.95 -15.52 18.83
CA MET A 186 23.26 -16.65 19.50
C MET A 186 24.09 -17.24 20.64
N ALA A 187 25.42 -17.28 20.50
CA ALA A 187 26.31 -17.76 21.56
C ALA A 187 26.29 -16.84 22.80
N LEU A 188 26.12 -15.53 22.60
CA LEU A 188 26.04 -14.55 23.68
C LEU A 188 24.73 -14.65 24.48
N ALA A 189 23.61 -14.93 23.80
CA ALA A 189 22.30 -15.08 24.43
C ALA A 189 22.21 -16.33 25.33
N ALA A 190 22.84 -17.44 24.91
CA ALA A 190 22.91 -18.67 25.71
C ALA A 190 23.72 -18.48 27.01
N ALA A 191 24.79 -17.69 26.97
CA ALA A 191 25.61 -17.38 28.14
C ALA A 191 24.85 -16.53 29.19
N VAL A 192 24.03 -15.57 28.75
CA VAL A 192 23.25 -14.69 29.64
C VAL A 192 22.16 -15.47 30.38
N LEU A 193 21.49 -16.40 29.71
CA LEU A 193 20.44 -17.24 30.32
C LEU A 193 21.01 -18.20 31.39
N GLY A 194 22.23 -18.71 31.19
CA GLY A 194 22.91 -19.54 32.18
C GLY A 194 23.24 -18.79 33.48
N VAL A 195 23.61 -17.51 33.39
CA VAL A 195 23.92 -16.67 34.56
C VAL A 195 22.66 -16.32 35.34
N LEU A 196 21.55 -16.00 34.66
CA LEU A 196 20.28 -15.66 35.31
C LEU A 196 19.66 -16.84 36.07
N ALA A 197 19.82 -18.06 35.57
CA ALA A 197 19.35 -19.27 36.25
C ALA A 197 20.14 -19.53 37.55
N TYR A 198 21.45 -19.26 37.55
CA TYR A 198 22.35 -19.50 38.68
C TYR A 198 22.12 -18.56 39.88
N PHE A 199 21.78 -17.29 39.64
CA PHE A 199 21.57 -16.29 40.70
C PHE A 199 20.11 -16.17 41.19
N SER A 200 19.19 -16.97 40.64
CA SER A 200 17.77 -16.97 41.00
C SER A 200 17.46 -17.21 42.49
N PRO A 201 18.23 -18.00 43.28
CA PRO A 201 17.92 -18.22 44.69
C PRO A 201 18.29 -17.03 45.61
N GLN A 202 19.27 -16.21 45.21
CA GLN A 202 19.77 -15.07 46.01
C GLN A 202 18.97 -13.79 45.80
N LEU A 203 18.31 -13.63 44.67
CA LEU A 203 17.45 -12.47 44.40
C LEU A 203 16.07 -12.59 45.07
N TYR A 204 15.61 -13.82 45.32
CA TYR A 204 14.33 -14.09 45.97
C TYR A 204 14.33 -13.70 47.46
N SER A 205 15.46 -13.82 48.16
CA SER A 205 15.59 -13.44 49.57
C SER A 205 15.62 -11.92 49.77
N ILE A 206 16.25 -11.16 48.85
CA ILE A 206 16.33 -9.69 48.91
C ILE A 206 14.96 -9.04 48.61
N GLY A 207 14.16 -9.64 47.73
CA GLY A 207 12.84 -9.11 47.36
C GLY A 207 11.80 -9.19 48.49
N MET A 208 11.88 -10.22 49.34
CA MET A 208 10.90 -10.43 50.43
C MET A 208 11.10 -9.48 51.62
N GLU A 209 12.32 -9.00 51.84
CA GLU A 209 12.63 -8.05 52.92
C GLU A 209 12.22 -6.62 52.56
N TYR A 210 12.25 -6.27 51.27
CA TYR A 210 11.83 -4.97 50.75
C TYR A 210 10.30 -4.74 50.83
N TRP A 211 9.48 -5.78 50.69
CA TRP A 211 8.02 -5.66 50.76
C TRP A 211 7.46 -5.55 52.18
N ARG A 212 8.21 -5.96 53.21
CA ARG A 212 7.73 -5.98 54.60
C ARG A 212 7.80 -4.61 55.29
N ASN A 213 8.64 -3.69 54.80
CA ASN A 213 8.97 -2.42 55.45
C ASN A 213 8.50 -1.17 54.68
N ARG A 214 7.47 -1.24 53.83
CA ARG A 214 6.93 -0.02 53.20
C ARG A 214 6.09 0.81 54.18
N PRO A 215 6.45 2.07 54.47
CA PRO A 215 5.53 3.02 55.08
C PRO A 215 4.54 3.52 54.02
N GLN A 216 3.31 3.75 54.46
CA GLN A 216 2.21 4.26 53.63
C GLN A 216 2.43 5.77 53.35
N PRO A 217 2.50 6.23 52.10
CA PRO A 217 2.60 7.67 51.84
C PRO A 217 1.24 8.35 51.96
N ALA A 218 1.27 9.49 52.65
CA ALA A 218 0.17 10.42 52.84
C ALA A 218 -0.27 11.08 51.52
N ALA A 219 -1.54 11.46 51.47
CA ALA A 219 -2.15 12.20 50.38
C ALA A 219 -1.53 13.60 50.26
N GLU A 220 -1.02 13.94 49.08
CA GLU A 220 -0.74 15.32 48.69
C GLU A 220 -1.45 15.65 47.38
N GLN A 221 -2.28 16.68 47.47
CA GLN A 221 -3.04 17.31 46.41
C GLN A 221 -2.07 18.04 45.47
N SER A 222 -2.18 17.80 44.16
CA SER A 222 -1.57 18.67 43.16
C SER A 222 -2.67 19.32 42.34
N GLN A 223 -2.69 20.65 42.43
CA GLN A 223 -3.64 21.55 41.81
C GLN A 223 -3.38 21.63 40.29
N ALA A 224 -4.48 21.66 39.56
CA ALA A 224 -4.52 21.90 38.13
C ALA A 224 -4.07 23.34 37.83
N ASN A 225 -3.11 23.48 36.92
CA ASN A 225 -2.93 24.73 36.17
C ASN A 225 -3.31 24.46 34.71
N THR A 226 -4.43 25.07 34.34
CA THR A 226 -4.94 25.23 32.98
C THR A 226 -4.16 26.36 32.33
N GLU A 227 -3.48 26.08 31.21
CA GLU A 227 -2.94 27.13 30.35
C GLU A 227 -3.54 26.96 28.95
N GLN A 228 -4.48 27.87 28.66
CA GLN A 228 -5.14 28.08 27.39
C GLN A 228 -4.13 28.55 26.34
N ALA A 229 -3.96 27.76 25.27
CA ALA A 229 -3.39 28.27 24.02
C ALA A 229 -4.54 28.69 23.10
N ALA A 230 -4.68 30.01 22.94
CA ALA A 230 -5.67 30.66 22.12
C ALA A 230 -5.43 30.46 20.62
N ALA A 231 -6.54 30.28 19.90
CA ALA A 231 -6.63 30.27 18.45
C ALA A 231 -6.24 31.62 17.84
N THR A 232 -5.59 31.59 16.68
CA THR A 232 -5.41 32.75 15.78
C THR A 232 -6.16 32.45 14.46
N PRO A 233 -6.83 33.43 13.83
CA PRO A 233 -7.90 33.17 12.88
C PRO A 233 -7.43 32.94 11.44
N ALA A 234 -8.31 32.26 10.71
CA ALA A 234 -8.21 31.91 9.29
C ALA A 234 -8.09 33.14 8.37
N GLU A 235 -7.22 33.03 7.38
CA GLU A 235 -7.20 33.87 6.19
C GLU A 235 -7.86 33.13 5.02
N THR A 236 -8.81 33.80 4.36
CA THR A 236 -9.39 33.47 3.04
C THR A 236 -8.98 34.60 2.12
N PRO A 237 -8.42 34.35 0.91
CA PRO A 237 -9.22 34.12 -0.31
C PRO A 237 -8.59 33.06 -1.25
N ALA A 238 -9.29 32.40 -2.18
CA ALA A 238 -10.26 32.90 -3.15
C ALA A 238 -11.06 31.73 -3.78
N SER A 239 -12.25 32.04 -4.29
CA SER A 239 -12.89 31.34 -5.43
C SER A 239 -12.74 32.24 -6.68
N PRO A 240 -12.88 31.78 -7.94
CA PRO A 240 -13.62 30.57 -8.36
C PRO A 240 -12.97 29.74 -9.48
N THR A 241 -13.28 28.45 -9.51
CA THR A 241 -13.63 27.75 -10.75
C THR A 241 -14.75 26.78 -10.44
N GLU A 242 -15.76 26.73 -11.31
CA GLU A 242 -16.89 25.81 -11.26
C GLU A 242 -16.37 24.37 -11.33
N ASP A 243 -16.11 23.76 -10.18
CA ASP A 243 -16.01 22.32 -10.07
C ASP A 243 -17.30 21.84 -9.43
N SER A 244 -17.97 20.90 -10.09
CA SER A 244 -19.23 20.35 -9.58
C SER A 244 -19.03 19.84 -8.15
N PRO A 245 -20.00 20.03 -7.22
CA PRO A 245 -19.83 19.68 -5.81
C PRO A 245 -19.54 18.17 -5.58
N THR A 246 -19.66 17.36 -6.64
CA THR A 246 -19.45 15.90 -6.68
C THR A 246 -18.04 15.42 -6.35
N ARG A 247 -17.03 16.29 -6.21
CA ARG A 247 -15.63 15.87 -5.90
C ARG A 247 -15.11 16.32 -4.53
N VAL A 248 -15.89 17.04 -3.73
CA VAL A 248 -15.42 17.52 -2.42
C VAL A 248 -15.53 16.40 -1.38
N PRO A 249 -14.45 16.02 -0.66
CA PRO A 249 -14.53 15.02 0.41
C PRO A 249 -15.61 15.35 1.45
N GLY A 250 -16.40 14.34 1.84
CA GLY A 250 -17.55 14.48 2.72
C GLY A 250 -18.83 14.96 2.02
N TYR A 251 -18.76 15.39 0.75
CA TYR A 251 -19.96 15.69 -0.02
C TYR A 251 -20.84 14.45 -0.14
N ALA A 252 -22.13 14.61 0.19
CA ALA A 252 -23.11 13.54 0.15
C ALA A 252 -24.09 13.75 -1.00
N PHE A 253 -24.41 12.69 -1.73
CA PHE A 253 -25.31 12.75 -2.87
C PHE A 253 -26.04 11.43 -3.11
N SER A 254 -27.07 11.46 -3.95
CA SER A 254 -27.71 10.29 -4.53
C SER A 254 -28.06 10.62 -5.97
N ASP A 255 -27.71 9.73 -6.90
CA ASP A 255 -27.85 9.98 -8.35
C ASP A 255 -29.29 9.78 -8.85
N CYS A 256 -30.17 9.17 -8.06
CA CYS A 256 -31.58 8.98 -8.41
C CYS A 256 -32.47 8.82 -7.17
N THR A 257 -33.78 9.00 -7.32
CA THR A 257 -34.75 8.69 -6.26
C THR A 257 -34.69 7.19 -5.92
N GLY A 258 -34.31 6.87 -4.69
CA GLY A 258 -34.16 5.48 -4.24
C GLY A 258 -32.79 4.85 -4.49
N CYS A 259 -31.86 5.57 -5.14
CA CYS A 259 -30.46 5.16 -5.23
C CYS A 259 -29.76 5.24 -3.86
N PRO A 260 -28.71 4.44 -3.61
CA PRO A 260 -27.89 4.56 -2.41
C PRO A 260 -27.39 5.97 -2.17
N GLU A 261 -27.43 6.43 -0.92
CA GLU A 261 -26.80 7.67 -0.51
C GLU A 261 -25.27 7.44 -0.43
N MET A 262 -24.54 8.25 -1.18
CA MET A 262 -23.10 8.19 -1.34
C MET A 262 -22.42 9.30 -0.55
N THR A 263 -21.16 9.08 -0.16
CA THR A 263 -20.27 10.14 0.33
C THR A 263 -18.93 10.08 -0.40
N VAL A 264 -18.40 11.24 -0.78
CA VAL A 264 -17.09 11.36 -1.43
C VAL A 264 -15.98 11.18 -0.42
N LEU A 265 -15.03 10.32 -0.73
CA LEU A 265 -13.82 10.06 0.04
C LEU A 265 -12.61 10.62 -0.72
N ALA A 266 -11.72 11.29 0.02
CA ALA A 266 -10.56 11.96 -0.55
C ALA A 266 -9.52 10.99 -1.14
N GLY A 267 -9.58 9.70 -0.77
CA GLY A 267 -8.48 8.78 -1.01
C GLY A 267 -7.21 9.22 -0.26
N GLY A 268 -6.07 8.75 -0.72
CA GLY A 268 -4.76 8.99 -0.13
C GLY A 268 -4.09 7.71 0.34
N LEU A 269 -2.97 7.87 1.04
CA LEU A 269 -2.19 6.76 1.57
C LEU A 269 -2.75 6.30 2.93
N PHE A 270 -2.85 5.00 3.11
CA PHE A 270 -3.15 4.41 4.43
C PHE A 270 -2.40 3.08 4.62
N VAL A 271 -2.25 2.66 5.87
CA VAL A 271 -1.68 1.34 6.19
C VAL A 271 -2.81 0.31 6.20
N MET A 272 -2.76 -0.61 5.24
CA MET A 272 -3.66 -1.76 5.13
C MET A 272 -3.09 -2.96 5.89
N GLY A 273 -3.97 -3.73 6.53
CA GLY A 273 -3.63 -4.89 7.36
C GLY A 273 -3.40 -4.57 8.84
N SER A 274 -3.12 -5.59 9.64
CA SER A 274 -2.97 -5.47 11.10
C SER A 274 -1.55 -5.77 11.60
N PRO A 275 -1.06 -5.08 12.64
CA PRO A 275 0.26 -5.35 13.20
C PRO A 275 0.27 -6.74 13.86
N ASP A 276 1.43 -7.40 13.88
CA ASP A 276 1.56 -8.80 14.34
C ASP A 276 1.05 -9.05 15.76
N ASN A 277 0.98 -8.01 16.59
CA ASN A 277 0.51 -8.07 17.98
C ASN A 277 -0.93 -7.57 18.19
N GLU A 278 -1.70 -7.25 17.13
CA GLU A 278 -3.10 -6.86 17.28
C GLU A 278 -3.95 -8.03 17.81
N PRO A 279 -4.68 -7.86 18.93
CA PRO A 279 -5.53 -8.93 19.46
C PRO A 279 -6.58 -9.39 18.46
N GLY A 280 -6.65 -10.71 18.24
CA GLY A 280 -7.62 -11.31 17.33
C GLY A 280 -7.22 -11.29 15.85
N ARG A 281 -6.00 -10.86 15.52
CA ARG A 281 -5.43 -10.88 14.17
C ARG A 281 -5.47 -12.27 13.52
N GLY A 282 -6.01 -12.32 12.31
CA GLY A 282 -5.93 -13.44 11.37
C GLY A 282 -4.57 -13.53 10.67
N ARG A 283 -4.29 -14.71 10.09
CA ARG A 283 -3.01 -15.01 9.43
C ARG A 283 -2.82 -14.33 8.07
N ASP A 284 -3.92 -13.91 7.47
CA ASP A 284 -4.09 -13.39 6.12
C ASP A 284 -4.18 -11.87 6.07
N GLU A 285 -4.08 -11.20 7.22
CA GLU A 285 -4.18 -9.74 7.39
C GLU A 285 -2.84 -9.02 7.21
N GLY A 286 -1.81 -9.72 6.76
CA GLY A 286 -0.47 -9.19 6.60
C GLY A 286 0.20 -9.60 5.29
N PRO A 287 1.41 -9.10 5.04
CA PRO A 287 2.10 -8.08 5.84
C PRO A 287 1.37 -6.73 5.81
N GLN A 288 1.54 -5.91 6.87
CA GLN A 288 1.08 -4.53 6.81
C GLN A 288 1.79 -3.79 5.69
N ARG A 289 1.03 -2.99 4.95
CA ARG A 289 1.51 -2.33 3.73
C ARG A 289 0.85 -0.96 3.55
N GLU A 290 1.58 -0.01 3.01
CA GLU A 290 1.01 1.27 2.60
C GLU A 290 0.31 1.08 1.24
N VAL A 291 -0.94 1.50 1.16
CA VAL A 291 -1.77 1.44 -0.04
C VAL A 291 -2.26 2.85 -0.37
N SER A 292 -2.18 3.22 -1.64
CA SER A 292 -2.74 4.45 -2.20
C SER A 292 -4.14 4.18 -2.72
N VAL A 293 -5.14 4.92 -2.24
CA VAL A 293 -6.51 4.86 -2.74
C VAL A 293 -6.79 6.16 -3.48
N THR A 294 -7.30 6.10 -4.71
CA THR A 294 -7.72 7.31 -5.43
C THR A 294 -9.03 7.85 -4.85
N PRO A 295 -9.35 9.15 -5.03
CA PRO A 295 -10.65 9.67 -4.64
C PRO A 295 -11.80 8.89 -5.29
N PHE A 296 -12.81 8.54 -4.50
CA PHE A 296 -13.97 7.78 -4.93
C PHE A 296 -15.16 8.11 -4.03
N ALA A 297 -16.38 7.70 -4.39
CA ALA A 297 -17.52 7.78 -3.49
C ALA A 297 -17.92 6.37 -3.00
N MET A 298 -18.39 6.27 -1.76
CA MET A 298 -18.88 5.01 -1.18
C MET A 298 -20.27 5.21 -0.59
N GLY A 299 -21.11 4.17 -0.69
CA GLY A 299 -22.41 4.15 -0.02
C GLY A 299 -22.24 4.35 1.48
N LYS A 300 -22.98 5.30 2.06
CA LYS A 300 -22.96 5.56 3.51
C LYS A 300 -23.41 4.35 4.32
N TYR A 301 -24.26 3.52 3.73
CA TYR A 301 -24.87 2.34 4.32
C TYR A 301 -24.65 1.12 3.44
N GLU A 302 -24.86 -0.09 3.97
CA GLU A 302 -25.05 -1.26 3.11
C GLU A 302 -26.27 -1.08 2.20
N VAL A 303 -26.30 -1.80 1.08
CA VAL A 303 -27.50 -1.83 0.22
C VAL A 303 -28.66 -2.42 1.00
N THR A 304 -29.79 -1.73 1.03
CA THR A 304 -30.96 -2.15 1.82
C THR A 304 -31.86 -3.09 1.06
N PHE A 305 -32.73 -3.82 1.78
CA PHE A 305 -33.80 -4.59 1.15
C PHE A 305 -34.74 -3.71 0.33
N ALA A 306 -35.04 -2.47 0.76
CA ALA A 306 -35.86 -1.54 -0.02
C ALA A 306 -35.21 -1.20 -1.38
N GLN A 307 -33.90 -0.96 -1.40
CA GLN A 307 -33.14 -0.73 -2.62
C GLN A 307 -33.08 -1.99 -3.50
N TRP A 308 -32.91 -3.16 -2.91
CA TRP A 308 -32.96 -4.44 -3.62
C TRP A 308 -34.35 -4.71 -4.23
N ASP A 309 -35.42 -4.39 -3.49
CA ASP A 309 -36.80 -4.55 -3.96
C ASP A 309 -37.11 -3.60 -5.11
N ALA A 310 -36.57 -2.38 -5.11
CA ALA A 310 -36.63 -1.48 -6.25
C ALA A 310 -35.92 -2.06 -7.48
N CYS A 311 -34.76 -2.69 -7.28
CA CYS A 311 -34.05 -3.41 -8.34
C CYS A 311 -34.91 -4.53 -8.95
N LEU A 312 -35.57 -5.34 -8.10
CA LEU A 312 -36.48 -6.40 -8.56
C LEU A 312 -37.69 -5.84 -9.31
N ALA A 313 -38.31 -4.78 -8.78
CA ALA A 313 -39.44 -4.12 -9.44
C ALA A 313 -39.05 -3.53 -10.80
N GLY A 314 -37.81 -3.08 -10.95
CA GLY A 314 -37.22 -2.61 -12.20
C GLY A 314 -36.72 -3.72 -13.13
N GLY A 315 -36.99 -4.99 -12.84
CA GLY A 315 -36.55 -6.15 -13.65
C GLY A 315 -35.06 -6.50 -13.53
N GLY A 316 -34.36 -5.92 -12.56
CA GLY A 316 -32.95 -6.18 -12.27
C GLY A 316 -32.72 -7.35 -11.31
N CYS A 317 -31.51 -7.41 -10.75
CA CYS A 317 -31.13 -8.36 -9.70
C CYS A 317 -31.37 -9.83 -10.07
N ASN A 318 -31.36 -10.14 -11.36
CA ASN A 318 -31.68 -11.46 -11.93
C ASN A 318 -33.01 -12.06 -11.44
N GLY A 319 -33.96 -11.21 -11.01
CA GLY A 319 -35.21 -11.65 -10.39
C GLY A 319 -35.05 -12.42 -9.07
N TYR A 320 -33.88 -12.38 -8.44
CA TYR A 320 -33.64 -13.09 -7.18
C TYR A 320 -34.09 -12.27 -5.96
N SER A 321 -35.07 -12.78 -5.21
CA SER A 321 -35.49 -12.20 -3.94
C SER A 321 -34.91 -13.01 -2.76
N PRO A 322 -33.87 -12.50 -2.07
CA PRO A 322 -33.34 -13.17 -0.89
C PRO A 322 -34.36 -13.13 0.26
N PRO A 323 -34.46 -14.22 1.06
CA PRO A 323 -35.34 -14.24 2.22
C PRO A 323 -34.88 -13.25 3.28
N ASP A 324 -35.81 -12.65 4.01
CA ASP A 324 -35.53 -11.71 5.12
C ASP A 324 -35.34 -12.40 6.48
N ALA A 325 -35.33 -13.74 6.49
CA ALA A 325 -35.29 -14.59 7.68
C ALA A 325 -36.39 -14.30 8.72
N GLY A 326 -37.48 -13.63 8.32
CA GLY A 326 -38.54 -13.19 9.24
C GLY A 326 -38.20 -11.96 10.08
N TRP A 327 -37.10 -11.25 9.78
CA TRP A 327 -36.68 -10.04 10.50
C TRP A 327 -37.30 -8.75 9.92
N GLY A 328 -37.95 -8.86 8.76
CA GLY A 328 -38.43 -7.75 7.97
C GLY A 328 -37.42 -7.29 6.92
N ARG A 329 -37.96 -6.63 5.89
CA ARG A 329 -37.22 -6.00 4.78
C ARG A 329 -37.01 -4.50 5.08
N GLY A 330 -37.18 -3.62 4.09
CA GLY A 330 -37.07 -2.17 4.26
C GLY A 330 -35.62 -1.72 4.39
N ASP A 331 -35.33 -0.90 5.40
CA ASP A 331 -34.00 -0.28 5.62
C ASP A 331 -32.97 -1.22 6.25
N ARG A 332 -33.28 -2.51 6.40
CA ARG A 332 -32.29 -3.52 6.80
C ARG A 332 -31.36 -3.83 5.64
N PRO A 333 -30.08 -4.17 5.90
CA PRO A 333 -29.16 -4.58 4.84
C PRO A 333 -29.70 -5.82 4.14
N VAL A 334 -29.66 -5.81 2.80
CA VAL A 334 -29.91 -7.03 2.03
C VAL A 334 -28.80 -8.03 2.34
N THR A 335 -29.18 -9.24 2.78
CA THR A 335 -28.22 -10.31 3.06
C THR A 335 -28.66 -11.61 2.41
N GLY A 336 -27.78 -12.61 2.37
CA GLY A 336 -28.08 -13.85 1.65
C GLY A 336 -27.93 -13.68 0.14
N VAL A 337 -27.05 -12.79 -0.30
CA VAL A 337 -26.73 -12.56 -1.71
C VAL A 337 -25.32 -13.06 -2.03
N SER A 338 -25.10 -13.48 -3.26
CA SER A 338 -23.78 -13.86 -3.76
C SER A 338 -23.08 -12.69 -4.45
N SER A 339 -21.78 -12.81 -4.71
CA SER A 339 -21.02 -11.80 -5.48
C SER A 339 -21.63 -11.58 -6.88
N LYS A 340 -22.16 -12.63 -7.50
CA LYS A 340 -22.87 -12.50 -8.79
C LYS A 340 -24.18 -11.73 -8.68
N ASP A 341 -24.92 -11.92 -7.58
CA ASP A 341 -26.17 -11.19 -7.35
C ASP A 341 -25.87 -9.71 -7.06
N ALA A 342 -24.84 -9.42 -6.27
CA ALA A 342 -24.38 -8.06 -6.00
C ALA A 342 -23.95 -7.33 -7.29
N GLN A 343 -23.20 -8.01 -8.18
CA GLN A 343 -22.85 -7.45 -9.48
C GLN A 343 -24.08 -7.20 -10.36
N ALA A 344 -25.12 -8.04 -10.28
CA ALA A 344 -26.36 -7.83 -11.02
C ALA A 344 -27.12 -6.57 -10.52
N TYR A 345 -27.10 -6.31 -9.20
CA TYR A 345 -27.60 -5.06 -8.63
C TYR A 345 -26.80 -3.86 -9.13
N VAL A 346 -25.47 -3.94 -9.09
CA VAL A 346 -24.57 -2.88 -9.59
C VAL A 346 -24.86 -2.56 -11.07
N ASN A 347 -24.99 -3.58 -11.91
CA ASN A 347 -25.30 -3.41 -13.33
C ASN A 347 -26.65 -2.73 -13.54
N TRP A 348 -27.66 -3.12 -12.77
CA TRP A 348 -28.97 -2.47 -12.80
C TRP A 348 -28.89 -0.99 -12.35
N LEU A 349 -28.18 -0.71 -11.26
CA LEU A 349 -27.99 0.65 -10.74
C LEU A 349 -27.31 1.55 -11.78
N ASN A 350 -26.25 1.06 -12.41
CA ASN A 350 -25.55 1.73 -13.52
C ASN A 350 -26.49 2.05 -14.70
N ALA A 351 -27.38 1.11 -15.05
CA ALA A 351 -28.39 1.36 -16.08
C ALA A 351 -29.43 2.43 -15.67
N GLN A 352 -29.78 2.53 -14.38
CA GLN A 352 -30.70 3.57 -13.90
C GLN A 352 -30.10 4.98 -13.99
N VAL A 353 -28.81 5.13 -13.70
CA VAL A 353 -28.13 6.44 -13.68
C VAL A 353 -27.50 6.82 -15.03
N GLY A 354 -27.52 5.92 -16.02
CA GLY A 354 -27.02 6.18 -17.36
C GLY A 354 -25.49 6.20 -17.46
N GLY A 355 -24.79 5.28 -16.78
CA GLY A 355 -23.32 5.19 -16.79
C GLY A 355 -22.79 3.84 -16.32
N THR A 356 -21.49 3.77 -16.03
CA THR A 356 -20.82 2.55 -15.51
C THR A 356 -19.97 2.83 -14.27
N SER A 357 -20.26 3.91 -13.55
CA SER A 357 -19.40 4.40 -12.48
C SER A 357 -19.58 3.62 -11.17
N TYR A 358 -20.72 2.96 -10.95
CA TYR A 358 -20.96 2.13 -9.76
C TYR A 358 -20.30 0.75 -9.87
N ARG A 359 -19.77 0.26 -8.76
CA ARG A 359 -19.10 -1.04 -8.61
C ARG A 359 -19.15 -1.51 -7.15
N LEU A 360 -18.66 -2.72 -6.90
CA LEU A 360 -18.25 -3.08 -5.54
C LEU A 360 -16.96 -2.30 -5.19
N PRO A 361 -16.75 -1.93 -3.92
CA PRO A 361 -15.45 -1.40 -3.51
C PRO A 361 -14.38 -2.48 -3.64
N SER A 362 -13.13 -2.06 -3.84
CA SER A 362 -12.00 -2.95 -3.59
C SER A 362 -11.84 -3.21 -2.10
N GLU A 363 -11.13 -4.27 -1.73
CA GLU A 363 -10.81 -4.58 -0.34
C GLU A 363 -10.02 -3.45 0.31
N ALA A 364 -9.14 -2.79 -0.45
CA ALA A 364 -8.35 -1.66 0.00
C ALA A 364 -9.22 -0.43 0.27
N GLU A 365 -10.12 -0.09 -0.66
CA GLU A 365 -11.08 1.00 -0.48
C GLU A 365 -11.99 0.77 0.72
N TRP A 366 -12.46 -0.47 0.89
CA TRP A 366 -13.28 -0.84 2.03
C TRP A 366 -12.53 -0.65 3.35
N GLU A 367 -11.28 -1.12 3.46
CA GLU A 367 -10.50 -0.96 4.70
C GLU A 367 -10.16 0.51 4.97
N TYR A 368 -9.82 1.28 3.93
CA TYR A 368 -9.60 2.72 4.02
C TYR A 368 -10.85 3.42 4.60
N ALA A 369 -12.02 3.11 4.04
CA ALA A 369 -13.30 3.65 4.49
C ALA A 369 -13.63 3.21 5.92
N ALA A 370 -13.38 1.95 6.28
CA ALA A 370 -13.65 1.42 7.62
C ALA A 370 -12.77 2.11 8.68
N ARG A 371 -11.49 2.32 8.38
CA ARG A 371 -10.54 2.96 9.29
C ARG A 371 -10.84 4.44 9.50
N ALA A 372 -11.26 5.16 8.46
CA ALA A 372 -11.53 6.59 8.52
C ALA A 372 -10.42 7.40 9.22
N GLY A 373 -9.16 7.09 8.88
CA GLY A 373 -7.96 7.71 9.46
C GLY A 373 -7.46 7.10 10.77
N GLN A 374 -8.16 6.11 11.34
CA GLN A 374 -7.73 5.44 12.57
C GLN A 374 -6.74 4.31 12.32
N ALA A 375 -5.68 4.26 13.14
CA ALA A 375 -4.73 3.16 13.18
C ALA A 375 -5.18 1.99 14.07
N ALA A 376 -6.24 2.18 14.86
CA ALA A 376 -6.77 1.16 15.77
C ALA A 376 -7.54 0.07 15.02
N ALA A 377 -7.93 -0.98 15.76
CA ALA A 377 -8.66 -2.13 15.22
C ALA A 377 -10.07 -1.76 14.72
N TYR A 378 -10.68 -0.71 15.29
CA TYR A 378 -12.00 -0.18 14.95
C TYR A 378 -11.95 1.34 14.78
N ALA A 379 -12.92 1.91 14.06
CA ALA A 379 -13.03 3.35 13.82
C ALA A 379 -13.22 4.20 15.10
N PHE A 380 -13.65 3.58 16.21
CA PHE A 380 -13.86 4.22 17.51
C PHE A 380 -12.82 3.78 18.56
N GLY A 381 -11.79 3.01 18.17
CA GLY A 381 -10.66 2.67 19.04
C GLY A 381 -10.30 1.19 19.04
N ALA A 382 -9.75 0.71 20.16
CA ALA A 382 -9.17 -0.63 20.26
C ALA A 382 -10.19 -1.75 20.58
N ARG A 383 -11.44 -1.40 20.91
CA ARG A 383 -12.50 -2.35 21.27
C ARG A 383 -13.82 -1.91 20.66
N VAL A 384 -14.73 -2.86 20.47
CA VAL A 384 -16.10 -2.65 20.02
C VAL A 384 -17.10 -3.13 21.07
N THR A 385 -18.19 -2.38 21.19
CA THR A 385 -19.32 -2.67 22.07
C THR A 385 -20.63 -2.71 21.29
N GLN A 386 -21.68 -3.30 21.89
CA GLN A 386 -23.01 -3.37 21.28
C GLN A 386 -23.72 -2.01 21.14
N THR A 387 -23.17 -0.96 21.76
CA THR A 387 -23.65 0.41 21.54
C THR A 387 -23.06 1.04 20.29
N GLU A 388 -21.89 0.57 19.84
CA GLU A 388 -21.16 1.11 18.68
C GLU A 388 -21.41 0.31 17.40
N ALA A 389 -21.80 -0.96 17.53
CA ALA A 389 -22.06 -1.83 16.40
C ALA A 389 -23.08 -2.93 16.72
N THR A 390 -23.72 -3.45 15.68
CA THR A 390 -24.55 -4.64 15.77
C THR A 390 -23.68 -5.89 15.69
N LEU A 391 -23.44 -6.50 16.85
CA LEU A 391 -22.69 -7.74 17.05
C LEU A 391 -23.31 -8.59 18.17
N HIS A 392 -23.11 -9.90 18.15
CA HIS A 392 -23.79 -10.84 19.06
C HIS A 392 -25.33 -10.70 19.09
N ALA A 393 -25.90 -10.25 17.99
CA ALA A 393 -27.33 -10.06 17.83
C ALA A 393 -27.99 -11.30 17.22
N ARG A 394 -29.32 -11.37 17.32
CA ARG A 394 -30.14 -12.43 16.69
C ARG A 394 -30.53 -12.12 15.25
N GLN A 395 -30.41 -10.85 14.88
CA GLN A 395 -30.82 -10.30 13.59
C GLN A 395 -29.99 -9.04 13.31
N THR A 396 -30.01 -8.59 12.07
CA THR A 396 -29.47 -7.27 11.69
C THR A 396 -30.23 -6.14 12.40
N THR A 397 -29.84 -4.90 12.19
CA THR A 397 -30.66 -3.71 12.47
C THR A 397 -30.95 -2.99 11.16
N PRO A 398 -31.91 -2.03 11.12
CA PRO A 398 -31.90 -1.02 10.07
C PRO A 398 -30.50 -0.39 9.97
N VAL A 399 -30.07 -0.05 8.75
CA VAL A 399 -28.80 0.63 8.53
C VAL A 399 -28.78 1.98 9.26
N GLY A 400 -27.60 2.39 9.73
CA GLY A 400 -27.43 3.64 10.46
C GLY A 400 -27.95 3.62 11.90
N ALA A 401 -28.17 2.43 12.49
CA ALA A 401 -28.61 2.32 13.89
C ALA A 401 -27.55 2.77 14.91
N HIS A 402 -26.28 2.80 14.50
CA HIS A 402 -25.14 3.23 15.31
C HIS A 402 -24.48 4.50 14.71
N ALA A 403 -23.60 5.15 15.47
CA ALA A 403 -22.90 6.33 14.98
C ALA A 403 -21.97 5.99 13.79
N PRO A 404 -21.81 6.89 12.81
CA PRO A 404 -20.88 6.69 11.70
C PRO A 404 -19.43 6.88 12.15
N ASN A 405 -18.49 6.42 11.33
CA ASN A 405 -17.08 6.77 11.50
C ASN A 405 -16.78 8.22 11.05
N ALA A 406 -15.51 8.63 11.12
CA ALA A 406 -15.09 10.00 10.78
C ALA A 406 -15.32 10.41 9.31
N PHE A 407 -15.58 9.45 8.42
CA PHE A 407 -15.95 9.70 7.02
C PHE A 407 -17.47 9.75 6.81
N GLY A 408 -18.27 9.62 7.86
CA GLY A 408 -19.73 9.63 7.76
C GLY A 408 -20.31 8.32 7.20
N ILE A 409 -19.55 7.22 7.28
CA ILE A 409 -19.97 5.89 6.82
C ILE A 409 -20.37 5.04 8.02
N TYR A 410 -21.51 4.37 7.89
CA TYR A 410 -22.16 3.60 8.93
C TYR A 410 -21.88 2.11 8.79
N ASP A 411 -22.02 1.40 9.90
CA ASP A 411 -22.07 -0.07 9.96
C ASP A 411 -20.82 -0.81 9.42
N MET A 412 -19.68 -0.12 9.26
CA MET A 412 -18.41 -0.73 8.80
C MET A 412 -17.84 -1.80 9.76
N HIS A 413 -18.41 -1.96 10.95
CA HIS A 413 -17.94 -2.88 11.99
C HIS A 413 -19.07 -3.75 12.55
N GLY A 414 -19.88 -4.39 11.71
CA GLY A 414 -20.92 -5.32 12.12
C GLY A 414 -22.13 -5.25 11.21
N ASN A 415 -23.32 -5.62 11.73
CA ASN A 415 -24.59 -5.66 10.99
C ASN A 415 -24.60 -6.68 9.84
N ALA A 416 -23.96 -6.40 8.71
CA ALA A 416 -23.77 -7.35 7.62
C ALA A 416 -22.29 -7.40 7.17
N GLY A 417 -21.78 -8.62 6.93
CA GLY A 417 -20.49 -8.77 6.26
C GLY A 417 -20.62 -8.35 4.80
N GLU A 418 -19.63 -7.64 4.25
CA GLU A 418 -19.80 -6.95 2.97
C GLU A 418 -18.87 -7.50 1.90
N LEU A 419 -19.45 -7.96 0.79
CA LEU A 419 -18.70 -8.40 -0.38
C LEU A 419 -17.94 -7.23 -1.02
N VAL A 420 -16.68 -7.47 -1.35
CA VAL A 420 -15.82 -6.57 -2.13
C VAL A 420 -15.47 -7.22 -3.47
N GLU A 421 -14.87 -6.44 -4.37
CA GLU A 421 -14.52 -6.91 -5.72
C GLU A 421 -13.44 -8.01 -5.70
N ASP A 422 -12.48 -7.91 -4.77
CA ASP A 422 -11.28 -8.73 -4.69
C ASP A 422 -11.52 -10.25 -4.61
N CYS A 423 -10.69 -10.97 -5.37
CA CYS A 423 -10.41 -12.37 -5.12
C CYS A 423 -9.62 -12.55 -3.84
N TYR A 424 -10.01 -13.54 -3.04
CA TYR A 424 -9.33 -13.83 -1.80
C TYR A 424 -7.96 -14.46 -2.06
N ALA A 425 -6.91 -13.82 -1.55
CA ALA A 425 -5.55 -14.32 -1.51
C ALA A 425 -5.12 -14.64 -0.07
N ALA A 426 -4.19 -15.57 0.09
CA ALA A 426 -3.75 -16.07 1.39
C ALA A 426 -3.09 -15.00 2.28
N ASN A 427 -2.59 -13.92 1.69
CA ASN A 427 -1.93 -12.80 2.35
C ASN A 427 -1.86 -11.61 1.36
N TYR A 428 -1.22 -10.50 1.76
CA TYR A 428 -1.04 -9.32 0.93
C TYR A 428 0.32 -9.24 0.19
N ASP A 429 1.11 -10.32 0.14
CA ASP A 429 2.47 -10.27 -0.44
C ASP A 429 2.50 -9.84 -1.91
N LEU A 430 1.44 -10.16 -2.65
CA LEU A 430 1.28 -9.89 -4.09
C LEU A 430 0.09 -8.97 -4.40
N ALA A 431 -0.59 -8.45 -3.37
CA ALA A 431 -1.75 -7.60 -3.59
C ALA A 431 -1.32 -6.23 -4.18
N PRO A 432 -2.12 -5.60 -5.05
CA PRO A 432 -1.84 -4.25 -5.57
C PRO A 432 -1.80 -3.19 -4.47
N ILE A 433 -0.95 -2.19 -4.62
CA ILE A 433 -0.76 -1.11 -3.63
C ILE A 433 -1.38 0.22 -4.06
N ASP A 434 -2.03 0.25 -5.22
CA ASP A 434 -2.72 1.39 -5.83
C ASP A 434 -4.24 1.33 -5.63
N GLY A 435 -4.69 0.54 -4.65
CA GLY A 435 -6.09 0.53 -4.21
C GLY A 435 -7.03 -0.23 -5.16
N VAL A 436 -6.53 -0.76 -6.28
CA VAL A 436 -7.32 -1.60 -7.18
C VAL A 436 -7.55 -2.98 -6.60
N ALA A 437 -8.63 -3.62 -7.02
CA ALA A 437 -8.99 -4.97 -6.58
C ALA A 437 -7.97 -6.02 -7.04
N VAL A 438 -7.73 -7.02 -6.20
CA VAL A 438 -7.01 -8.24 -6.57
C VAL A 438 -7.87 -9.07 -7.52
N GLU A 439 -7.51 -9.11 -8.79
CA GLU A 439 -8.12 -9.99 -9.79
C GLU A 439 -7.34 -11.31 -9.94
N ALA A 440 -8.07 -12.38 -10.29
CA ALA A 440 -7.49 -13.67 -10.63
C ALA A 440 -8.33 -14.35 -11.72
N ASP A 441 -7.65 -14.99 -12.69
CA ASP A 441 -8.29 -15.71 -13.80
C ASP A 441 -9.33 -16.74 -13.29
N GLU A 442 -9.01 -17.41 -12.18
CA GLU A 442 -9.92 -18.32 -11.47
C GLU A 442 -10.13 -17.86 -10.03
N CYS A 443 -11.16 -17.04 -9.84
CA CYS A 443 -11.54 -16.53 -8.53
C CYS A 443 -12.32 -17.57 -7.71
N GLY A 444 -11.61 -18.51 -7.07
CA GLY A 444 -12.25 -19.56 -6.27
C GLY A 444 -13.01 -19.05 -5.04
N ARG A 445 -12.64 -17.87 -4.53
CA ARG A 445 -13.25 -17.24 -3.35
C ARG A 445 -13.22 -15.72 -3.47
N ARG A 446 -14.29 -15.05 -3.05
CA ARG A 446 -14.40 -13.59 -2.95
C ARG A 446 -14.19 -13.14 -1.52
N VAL A 447 -13.57 -11.99 -1.34
CA VAL A 447 -13.38 -11.39 -0.01
C VAL A 447 -14.71 -10.79 0.46
N TYR A 448 -14.96 -10.88 1.78
CA TYR A 448 -15.91 -10.01 2.45
C TYR A 448 -15.33 -9.47 3.76
N ARG A 449 -15.86 -8.34 4.21
CA ARG A 449 -15.29 -7.50 5.27
C ARG A 449 -16.32 -7.10 6.32
N GLY A 450 -15.89 -6.48 7.42
CA GLY A 450 -16.77 -5.87 8.44
C GLY A 450 -17.43 -6.82 9.44
N GLY A 451 -17.59 -8.10 9.08
CA GLY A 451 -18.28 -9.08 9.92
C GLY A 451 -19.79 -8.83 10.01
N SER A 452 -20.54 -9.81 10.50
CA SER A 452 -22.01 -9.77 10.52
C SER A 452 -22.60 -9.64 11.92
N TYR A 453 -23.92 -9.41 12.00
CA TYR A 453 -24.66 -9.21 13.24
C TYR A 453 -24.43 -10.27 14.34
N ASN A 454 -24.10 -11.51 13.99
CA ASN A 454 -23.89 -12.61 14.95
C ASN A 454 -22.41 -12.96 15.18
N ASP A 455 -21.48 -12.27 14.51
CA ASP A 455 -20.06 -12.52 14.63
C ASP A 455 -19.48 -11.98 15.96
N GLN A 456 -18.25 -12.42 16.24
CA GLN A 456 -17.47 -11.96 17.38
C GLN A 456 -16.59 -10.76 17.01
N ALA A 457 -16.33 -9.90 18.00
CA ALA A 457 -15.55 -8.68 17.86
C ALA A 457 -14.28 -8.83 16.98
N PRO A 458 -13.46 -9.89 17.06
CA PRO A 458 -12.28 -10.03 16.21
C PRO A 458 -12.56 -10.05 14.70
N VAL A 459 -13.74 -10.49 14.27
CA VAL A 459 -14.15 -10.53 12.85
C VAL A 459 -14.62 -9.17 12.35
N LEU A 460 -14.97 -8.26 13.26
CA LEU A 460 -15.47 -6.92 12.95
C LEU A 460 -14.34 -5.88 12.80
N ARG A 461 -13.09 -6.23 13.10
CA ARG A 461 -11.95 -5.31 12.98
C ARG A 461 -11.79 -4.85 11.53
N ALA A 462 -11.31 -3.63 11.33
CA ALA A 462 -11.06 -3.07 10.01
C ALA A 462 -10.18 -3.99 9.14
N ALA A 463 -9.15 -4.60 9.73
CA ALA A 463 -8.22 -5.49 9.04
C ALA A 463 -8.75 -6.92 8.86
N ALA A 464 -9.81 -7.35 9.57
CA ALA A 464 -10.23 -8.74 9.62
C ALA A 464 -10.82 -9.23 8.29
N ARG A 465 -10.12 -10.17 7.63
CA ARG A 465 -10.50 -10.68 6.31
C ARG A 465 -11.31 -11.95 6.45
N ARG A 466 -12.30 -12.11 5.59
CA ARG A 466 -13.01 -13.37 5.40
C ARG A 466 -13.26 -13.58 3.91
N SER A 467 -13.69 -14.79 3.57
CA SER A 467 -14.02 -15.11 2.19
C SER A 467 -15.16 -16.09 2.07
N THR A 468 -15.82 -16.06 0.93
CA THR A 468 -16.92 -16.95 0.56
C THR A 468 -16.76 -17.42 -0.88
N GLU A 469 -17.43 -18.49 -1.27
CA GLU A 469 -17.47 -18.90 -2.68
C GLU A 469 -18.29 -17.89 -3.50
N PRO A 470 -17.91 -17.58 -4.75
CA PRO A 470 -18.57 -16.53 -5.54
C PRO A 470 -20.07 -16.70 -5.73
N THR A 471 -20.57 -17.94 -5.70
CA THR A 471 -21.99 -18.31 -5.85
C THR A 471 -22.71 -18.54 -4.53
N SER A 472 -22.01 -18.50 -3.39
CA SER A 472 -22.62 -18.75 -2.09
C SER A 472 -23.48 -17.57 -1.66
N ARG A 473 -24.66 -17.89 -1.13
CA ARG A 473 -25.64 -16.94 -0.58
C ARG A 473 -25.74 -17.17 0.92
N THR A 474 -24.89 -16.48 1.68
CA THR A 474 -24.76 -16.70 3.12
C THR A 474 -25.58 -15.67 3.89
N GLN A 475 -26.42 -16.13 4.82
CA GLN A 475 -27.17 -15.24 5.70
C GLN A 475 -26.22 -14.35 6.49
N GLY A 476 -26.50 -13.05 6.56
CA GLY A 476 -25.62 -12.07 7.21
C GLY A 476 -24.51 -11.53 6.31
N ILE A 477 -24.34 -12.02 5.07
CA ILE A 477 -23.46 -11.41 4.06
C ILE A 477 -24.31 -10.62 3.06
N GLY A 478 -24.02 -9.33 2.97
CA GLY A 478 -24.55 -8.35 2.03
C GLY A 478 -23.41 -7.65 1.28
N PHE A 479 -23.62 -6.38 0.94
CA PHE A 479 -22.61 -5.54 0.28
C PHE A 479 -22.99 -4.06 0.36
N ARG A 480 -22.03 -3.19 0.07
CA ARG A 480 -22.25 -1.79 -0.27
C ARG A 480 -21.65 -1.48 -1.64
N VAL A 481 -22.02 -0.35 -2.22
CA VAL A 481 -21.50 0.09 -3.52
C VAL A 481 -20.45 1.19 -3.37
N ALA A 482 -19.48 1.18 -4.27
CA ALA A 482 -18.60 2.29 -4.54
C ALA A 482 -18.95 2.92 -5.90
N ARG A 483 -18.53 4.15 -6.11
CA ARG A 483 -18.66 4.87 -7.38
C ARG A 483 -17.35 5.59 -7.70
N SER A 484 -16.79 5.33 -8.87
CA SER A 484 -15.65 6.09 -9.38
C SER A 484 -16.06 7.54 -9.64
N LEU A 485 -15.19 8.49 -9.30
CA LEU A 485 -15.34 9.89 -9.68
C LEU A 485 -14.69 10.10 -11.04
N ASP A 486 -15.42 10.71 -11.98
CA ASP A 486 -14.94 10.96 -13.35
C ASP A 486 -13.72 11.89 -13.42
#